data_AF-A0A8B8KUS2-F1
#
_entry.id   AF-A0A8B8KUS2-F1
#
_cell.length_a   1.000
_cell.length_b   1.000
_cell.length_c   1.000
_cell.angle_alpha   90.00
_cell.angle_beta   90.00
_cell.angle_gamma   90.00
#
_symmetry.space_group_name_H-M   'P 1'
#
loop_
_entity.id
_entity.type
_entity.pdbx_description
1 polymer ?
#
loop_
_entity_poly.entity_id
_entity_poly.type
_entity_poly.pdbx_seq_one_letter_code
_entity_poly.pdbx_strand_id
1 'polypeptide(L)'
;MSQGDSSSSKSSDGDASSEAAASLASIAENLQRSAIESARAVQHNSSTHFRAFQNFLPEAVSQYRTYEDAFFNKVKDGLMIAREHQALGVGLAISAALLAMRAPRRFLFRHTLGRFQSEEARYASAEKNVKDLNLSVDILKKESVKLLQRTALAEKEMKYGHTELVSAGIQYQQLAKSAYKVENQAADLLDKLRYIPSREALTLRAEASQLCICAFPQKSSNVTLVNTIFSLPQTRDQVASVASILKRQRSALDKRIMKINELGVAV
;
A
#
# COMPACT_ATOMS: atom_id res chain seq x y z
N MET A 1 -66.31 -60.26 7.24
CA MET A 1 -66.09 -58.80 7.09
C MET A 1 -64.67 -58.48 7.52
N SER A 2 -64.03 -57.57 6.80
CA SER A 2 -62.59 -57.26 6.74
C SER A 2 -62.02 -56.54 7.98
N GLN A 3 -60.69 -56.67 8.13
CA GLN A 3 -59.64 -55.74 8.64
C GLN A 3 -58.78 -56.45 9.71
N GLY A 4 -57.45 -56.48 9.70
CA GLY A 4 -56.43 -55.79 8.91
C GLY A 4 -55.30 -55.37 9.86
N ASP A 5 -54.45 -56.30 10.31
CA ASP A 5 -53.41 -56.03 11.32
C ASP A 5 -52.01 -55.88 10.68
N SER A 6 -51.47 -54.67 10.77
CA SER A 6 -50.10 -54.31 10.40
C SER A 6 -49.14 -54.57 11.56
N SER A 7 -48.10 -55.37 11.30
CA SER A 7 -46.99 -55.64 12.21
C SER A 7 -45.91 -54.56 12.09
N SER A 8 -45.45 -54.03 13.23
CA SER A 8 -44.24 -53.20 13.34
C SER A 8 -43.15 -53.98 14.06
N SER A 9 -42.06 -54.25 13.35
CA SER A 9 -40.82 -54.81 13.87
C SER A 9 -39.99 -53.71 14.54
N LYS A 10 -39.53 -53.96 15.77
CA LYS A 10 -38.67 -53.07 16.56
C LYS A 10 -37.29 -53.70 16.66
N SER A 11 -36.27 -53.06 16.10
CA SER A 11 -34.87 -53.46 16.15
C SER A 11 -34.15 -52.88 17.36
N SER A 12 -33.21 -53.66 17.89
CA SER A 12 -32.40 -53.45 19.08
C SER A 12 -31.16 -52.60 18.79
N ASP A 13 -30.99 -51.48 19.50
CA ASP A 13 -29.72 -50.72 19.64
C ASP A 13 -29.80 -49.92 20.96
N GLY A 14 -29.14 -50.40 22.03
CA GLY A 14 -29.33 -49.77 23.37
C GLY A 14 -28.17 -49.89 24.37
N ASP A 15 -27.34 -50.94 24.32
CA ASP A 15 -26.43 -51.20 25.46
C ASP A 15 -24.97 -50.74 25.27
N ALA A 16 -24.47 -50.59 24.03
CA ALA A 16 -23.07 -50.21 23.80
C ALA A 16 -22.77 -48.72 24.05
N SER A 17 -23.79 -47.85 24.07
CA SER A 17 -23.66 -46.40 24.26
C SER A 17 -23.64 -45.99 25.74
N SER A 18 -24.13 -46.83 26.64
CA SER A 18 -24.21 -46.53 28.08
C SER A 18 -22.85 -46.65 28.78
N GLU A 19 -22.07 -47.70 28.50
CA GLU A 19 -20.74 -47.90 29.10
C GLU A 19 -19.69 -46.90 28.58
N ALA A 20 -19.78 -46.54 27.29
CA ALA A 20 -18.95 -45.50 26.70
C ALA A 20 -19.27 -44.11 27.28
N ALA A 21 -20.56 -43.80 27.50
CA ALA A 21 -20.99 -42.56 28.13
C ALA A 21 -20.55 -42.47 29.61
N ALA A 22 -20.64 -43.58 30.36
CA ALA A 22 -20.18 -43.66 31.75
C ALA A 22 -18.65 -43.47 31.85
N SER A 23 -17.90 -44.07 30.93
CA SER A 23 -16.43 -43.93 30.88
C SER A 23 -16.01 -42.50 30.53
N LEU A 24 -16.67 -41.86 29.55
CA LEU A 24 -16.42 -40.46 29.20
C LEU A 24 -16.79 -39.49 30.32
N ALA A 25 -17.88 -39.74 31.05
CA ALA A 25 -18.26 -38.95 32.22
C ALA A 25 -17.20 -39.03 33.32
N SER A 26 -16.68 -40.23 33.60
CA SER A 26 -15.62 -40.43 34.60
C SER A 26 -14.30 -39.75 34.23
N ILE A 27 -13.96 -39.70 32.94
CA ILE A 27 -12.77 -39.01 32.43
C ILE A 27 -12.95 -37.50 32.52
N ALA A 28 -14.15 -36.98 32.19
CA ALA A 28 -14.48 -35.57 32.30
C ALA A 28 -14.43 -35.06 33.75
N GLU A 29 -14.95 -35.84 34.70
CA GLU A 29 -14.88 -35.51 36.13
C GLU A 29 -13.44 -35.49 36.66
N ASN A 30 -12.60 -36.46 36.24
CA ASN A 30 -11.19 -36.48 36.63
C ASN A 30 -10.42 -35.30 36.03
N LEU A 31 -10.72 -34.91 34.79
CA LEU A 31 -10.11 -33.74 34.15
C LEU A 31 -10.52 -32.45 34.87
N GLN A 32 -11.78 -32.31 35.27
CA GLN A 32 -12.25 -31.17 36.06
C GLN A 32 -11.57 -31.10 37.43
N ARG A 33 -11.44 -32.23 38.13
CA ARG A 33 -10.73 -32.27 39.42
C ARG A 33 -9.25 -31.90 39.26
N SER A 34 -8.59 -32.42 38.24
CA SER A 34 -7.19 -32.09 37.92
C SER A 34 -7.01 -30.62 37.52
N ALA A 35 -7.94 -30.04 36.75
CA ALA A 35 -7.92 -28.63 36.37
C ALA A 35 -8.12 -27.70 37.58
N ILE A 36 -9.03 -28.05 38.50
CA ILE A 36 -9.26 -27.29 39.74
C ILE A 36 -8.05 -27.37 40.67
N GLU A 37 -7.43 -28.55 40.78
CA GLU A 37 -6.24 -28.75 41.60
C GLU A 37 -5.01 -28.02 41.01
N SER A 38 -4.86 -28.03 39.69
CA SER A 38 -3.84 -27.27 38.96
C SER A 38 -4.04 -25.76 39.11
N ALA A 39 -5.27 -25.27 38.97
CA ALA A 39 -5.60 -23.85 39.17
C ALA A 39 -5.31 -23.41 40.62
N ARG A 40 -5.63 -24.25 41.62
CA ARG A 40 -5.29 -23.99 43.02
C ARG A 40 -3.79 -24.03 43.27
N ALA A 41 -3.05 -24.95 42.66
CA ALA A 41 -1.60 -25.02 42.77
C ALA A 41 -0.92 -23.76 42.20
N VAL A 42 -1.37 -23.26 41.04
CA VAL A 42 -0.88 -22.01 40.43
C VAL A 42 -1.22 -20.79 41.30
N GLN A 43 -2.44 -20.73 41.84
CA GLN A 43 -2.85 -19.63 42.73
C GLN A 43 -2.09 -19.68 44.07
N HIS A 44 -1.82 -20.87 44.59
CA HIS A 44 -1.04 -21.06 45.81
C HIS A 44 0.45 -20.73 45.59
N ASN A 45 1.01 -21.07 44.43
CA ASN A 45 2.40 -20.79 44.07
C ASN A 45 2.64 -19.28 43.81
N SER A 46 1.72 -18.64 43.07
CA SER A 46 1.73 -17.19 42.86
C SER A 46 1.58 -16.40 44.17
N SER A 47 0.68 -16.86 45.06
CA SER A 47 0.50 -16.21 46.36
C SER A 47 1.67 -16.43 47.33
N THR A 48 2.41 -17.54 47.24
CA THR A 48 3.62 -17.75 48.07
C THR A 48 4.76 -16.82 47.67
N HIS A 49 4.98 -16.57 46.37
CA HIS A 49 5.98 -15.59 45.92
C HIS A 49 5.57 -14.16 46.27
N PHE A 50 4.29 -13.83 46.17
CA PHE A 50 3.77 -12.53 46.59
C PHE A 50 3.84 -12.33 48.11
N ARG A 51 3.53 -13.36 48.92
CA ARG A 51 3.68 -13.31 50.39
C ARG A 51 5.13 -13.25 50.83
N ALA A 52 6.03 -13.99 50.17
CA ALA A 52 7.46 -13.87 50.40
C ALA A 52 7.92 -12.42 50.15
N PHE A 53 7.50 -11.82 49.04
CA PHE A 53 7.77 -10.41 48.75
C PHE A 53 7.15 -9.45 49.79
N GLN A 54 5.93 -9.71 50.26
CA GLN A 54 5.31 -8.94 51.34
C GLN A 54 6.10 -9.01 52.65
N ASN A 55 6.78 -10.12 52.95
CA ASN A 55 7.61 -10.26 54.13
C ASN A 55 8.96 -9.51 54.00
N PHE A 56 9.50 -9.41 52.78
CA PHE A 56 10.71 -8.61 52.50
C PHE A 56 10.41 -7.12 52.34
N LEU A 57 9.16 -6.75 52.07
CA LEU A 57 8.73 -5.37 51.92
C LEU A 57 9.00 -4.50 53.17
N PRO A 58 8.62 -4.89 54.41
CA PRO A 58 8.88 -4.10 55.60
C PRO A 58 10.38 -4.00 55.93
N GLU A 59 11.17 -5.03 55.61
CA GLU A 59 12.62 -5.00 55.79
C GLU A 59 13.30 -4.09 54.76
N ALA A 60 12.93 -4.19 53.48
CA ALA A 60 13.41 -3.30 52.44
C ALA A 60 12.96 -1.86 52.70
N VAL A 61 11.74 -1.64 53.19
CA VAL A 61 11.23 -0.31 53.55
C VAL A 61 11.95 0.23 54.79
N SER A 62 12.26 -0.58 55.80
CA SER A 62 12.98 -0.10 56.99
C SER A 62 14.45 0.20 56.69
N GLN A 63 15.12 -0.63 55.90
CA GLN A 63 16.47 -0.39 55.39
C GLN A 63 16.49 0.84 54.49
N TYR A 64 15.51 0.98 53.59
CA TYR A 64 15.36 2.18 52.78
C TYR A 64 15.14 3.42 53.64
N ARG A 65 14.30 3.34 54.68
CA ARG A 65 14.06 4.45 55.62
C ARG A 65 15.31 4.86 56.38
N THR A 66 16.15 3.92 56.80
CA THR A 66 17.42 4.24 57.47
C THR A 66 18.40 4.93 56.53
N TYR A 67 18.51 4.48 55.28
CA TYR A 67 19.31 5.16 54.26
C TYR A 67 18.71 6.52 53.86
N GLU A 68 17.38 6.62 53.78
CA GLU A 68 16.64 7.83 53.46
C GLU A 68 16.84 8.88 54.57
N ASP A 69 16.73 8.50 55.83
CA ASP A 69 16.97 9.38 56.98
C ASP A 69 18.43 9.80 57.08
N ALA A 70 19.38 8.89 56.85
CA ALA A 70 20.81 9.22 56.82
C ALA A 70 21.15 10.15 55.65
N PHE A 71 20.56 9.91 54.49
CA PHE A 71 20.71 10.75 53.30
C PHE A 71 20.11 12.13 53.54
N PHE A 72 18.88 12.24 54.04
CA PHE A 72 18.24 13.52 54.31
C PHE A 72 18.92 14.29 55.42
N ASN A 73 19.44 13.61 56.46
CA ASN A 73 20.27 14.27 57.47
C ASN A 73 21.58 14.77 56.87
N LYS A 74 22.26 14.00 56.01
CA LYS A 74 23.46 14.46 55.28
C LYS A 74 23.18 15.60 54.29
N VAL A 75 22.03 15.57 53.63
CA VAL A 75 21.57 16.65 52.75
C VAL A 75 21.22 17.89 53.56
N LYS A 76 20.62 17.74 54.75
CA LYS A 76 20.30 18.83 55.67
C LYS A 76 21.57 19.44 56.26
N ASP A 77 22.53 18.62 56.70
CA ASP A 77 23.85 19.06 57.14
C ASP A 77 24.61 19.74 55.98
N GLY A 78 24.61 19.13 54.79
CA GLY A 78 25.17 19.70 53.57
C GLY A 78 24.48 20.98 53.12
N LEU A 79 23.19 21.14 53.38
CA LEU A 79 22.40 22.35 53.14
C LEU A 79 22.74 23.45 54.16
N MET A 80 22.97 23.09 55.42
CA MET A 80 23.46 24.01 56.46
C MET A 80 24.88 24.48 56.16
N ILE A 81 25.75 23.61 55.64
CA ILE A 81 27.11 23.95 55.15
C ILE A 81 27.04 24.79 53.86
N ALA A 82 26.12 24.47 52.95
CA ALA A 82 25.91 25.24 51.72
C ALA A 82 25.24 26.61 51.97
N ARG A 83 24.61 26.80 53.14
CA ARG A 83 24.16 28.12 53.62
C ARG A 83 25.36 29.02 53.97
N GLU A 84 26.47 28.43 54.41
CA GLU A 84 27.74 29.14 54.66
C GLU A 84 28.51 29.40 53.34
N HIS A 85 28.33 28.54 52.33
CA HIS A 85 28.80 28.75 50.95
C HIS A 85 27.65 28.86 49.93
N GLN A 86 27.00 30.03 49.90
CA GLN A 86 25.79 30.34 49.11
C GLN A 86 25.85 29.92 47.62
N ALA A 87 27.03 29.86 47.01
CA ALA A 87 27.20 29.45 45.61
C ALA A 87 26.91 27.95 45.35
N LEU A 88 27.21 27.06 46.30
CA LEU A 88 27.00 25.60 46.14
C LEU A 88 25.55 25.18 46.39
N GLY A 89 24.88 25.82 47.36
CA GLY A 89 23.48 25.53 47.68
C GLY A 89 22.51 25.92 46.56
N VAL A 90 22.81 27.01 45.85
CA VAL A 90 22.03 27.46 44.69
C VAL A 90 22.06 26.42 43.57
N GLY A 91 23.21 25.78 43.31
CA GLY A 91 23.33 24.74 42.28
C GLY A 91 22.48 23.50 42.56
N LEU A 92 22.45 23.04 43.81
CA LEU A 92 21.63 21.89 44.23
C LEU A 92 20.13 22.23 44.23
N ALA A 93 19.76 23.44 44.64
CA ALA A 93 18.37 23.89 44.57
C ALA A 93 17.87 23.98 43.13
N ILE A 94 18.71 24.46 42.20
CA ILE A 94 18.38 24.54 40.76
C ILE A 94 18.20 23.14 40.15
N SER A 95 19.07 22.18 40.47
CA SER A 95 18.95 20.83 39.90
C SER A 95 17.73 20.08 40.45
N ALA A 96 17.45 20.19 41.76
CA ALA A 96 16.24 19.65 42.36
C ALA A 96 14.96 20.30 41.81
N ALA A 97 14.98 21.63 41.61
CA ALA A 97 13.87 22.36 41.00
C ALA A 97 13.64 21.94 39.54
N LEU A 98 14.70 21.75 38.75
CA LEU A 98 14.59 21.24 37.38
C LEU A 98 13.99 19.84 37.32
N LEU A 99 14.31 18.97 38.29
CA LEU A 99 13.78 17.60 38.33
C LEU A 99 12.33 17.53 38.83
N ALA A 100 11.95 18.46 39.73
CA ALA A 100 10.58 18.61 40.22
C ALA A 100 9.63 19.26 39.19
N MET A 101 10.17 20.02 38.24
CA MET A 101 9.39 20.64 37.18
C MET A 101 8.71 19.59 36.28
N ARG A 102 7.44 19.85 35.93
CA ARG A 102 6.62 18.94 35.11
C ARG A 102 7.21 18.63 33.73
N ALA A 103 7.91 19.57 33.11
CA ALA A 103 8.41 19.43 31.75
C ALA A 103 9.68 18.56 31.65
N PRO A 104 10.76 18.78 32.43
CA PRO A 104 11.93 17.90 32.43
C PRO A 104 11.61 16.48 32.88
N ARG A 105 10.68 16.31 33.83
CA ARG A 105 10.15 14.98 34.19
C ARG A 105 9.50 14.31 32.99
N ARG A 106 8.57 14.98 32.28
CA ARG A 106 7.93 14.40 31.09
C ARG A 106 8.94 14.08 29.98
N PHE A 107 9.99 14.90 29.85
CA PHE A 107 11.10 14.70 28.92
C PHE A 107 11.92 13.46 29.26
N LEU A 108 12.38 13.33 30.52
CA LEU A 108 13.08 12.14 31.02
C LEU A 108 12.24 10.88 30.82
N PHE A 109 10.97 10.89 31.23
CA PHE A 109 10.07 9.74 31.07
C PHE A 109 9.87 9.36 29.59
N ARG A 110 9.82 10.31 28.66
CA ARG A 110 9.73 9.98 27.22
C ARG A 110 11.03 9.41 26.64
N HIS A 111 12.17 9.84 27.16
CA HIS A 111 13.48 9.47 26.61
C HIS A 111 14.11 8.23 27.26
N THR A 112 13.84 7.98 28.54
CA THR A 112 14.44 6.86 29.30
C THR A 112 13.46 5.70 29.48
N LEU A 113 12.19 5.97 29.80
CA LEU A 113 11.20 4.91 30.04
C LEU A 113 10.61 4.30 28.77
N GLY A 114 10.66 5.01 27.64
CA GLY A 114 10.29 4.47 26.33
C GLY A 114 11.20 3.33 25.85
N ARG A 115 12.41 3.18 26.42
CA ARG A 115 13.32 2.06 26.12
C ARG A 115 12.97 0.76 26.87
N PHE A 116 12.11 0.82 27.89
CA PHE A 116 11.64 -0.35 28.64
C PHE A 116 10.29 -0.88 28.15
N GLN A 117 9.90 -0.63 26.89
CA GLN A 117 8.80 -1.41 26.32
C GLN A 117 9.17 -2.89 26.40
N SER A 118 8.30 -3.69 27.02
CA SER A 118 8.52 -5.12 27.18
C SER A 118 8.80 -5.75 25.81
N GLU A 119 9.65 -6.76 25.81
CA GLU A 119 10.00 -7.50 24.60
C GLU A 119 8.74 -8.01 23.86
N GLU A 120 7.73 -8.43 24.62
CA GLU A 120 6.40 -8.83 24.13
C GLU A 120 5.66 -7.70 23.38
N ALA A 121 5.73 -6.45 23.86
CA ALA A 121 5.08 -5.32 23.21
C ALA A 121 5.74 -4.95 21.87
N ARG A 122 7.07 -5.17 21.76
CA ARG A 122 7.79 -5.00 20.49
C ARG A 122 7.44 -6.08 19.48
N TYR A 123 7.36 -7.33 19.91
CA TYR A 123 6.93 -8.42 19.02
C TYR A 123 5.48 -8.25 18.57
N ALA A 124 4.55 -7.90 19.47
CA ALA A 124 3.16 -7.65 19.11
C ALA A 124 3.01 -6.50 18.10
N SER A 125 3.82 -5.45 18.24
CA SER A 125 3.85 -4.32 17.30
C SER A 125 4.44 -4.73 15.94
N ALA A 126 5.52 -5.53 15.94
CA ALA A 126 6.13 -6.05 14.73
C ALA A 126 5.17 -6.99 13.97
N GLU A 127 4.47 -7.89 14.67
CA GLU A 127 3.48 -8.78 14.07
C GLU A 127 2.32 -8.00 13.44
N LYS A 128 1.81 -6.97 14.12
CA LYS A 128 0.78 -6.09 13.55
C LYS A 128 1.29 -5.39 12.27
N ASN A 129 2.51 -4.90 12.27
CA ASN A 129 3.08 -4.23 11.11
C ASN A 129 3.30 -5.20 9.93
N VAL A 130 3.70 -6.45 10.20
CA VAL A 130 3.80 -7.49 9.16
C VAL A 130 2.43 -7.81 8.57
N LYS A 131 1.40 -7.94 9.41
CA LYS A 131 0.02 -8.17 8.95
C LYS A 131 -0.51 -7.01 8.10
N ASP A 132 -0.29 -5.78 8.54
CA ASP A 132 -0.70 -4.58 7.81
C ASP A 132 0.04 -4.46 6.46
N LEU A 133 1.35 -4.73 6.46
CA LEU A 133 2.16 -4.76 5.24
C LEU A 133 1.68 -5.83 4.26
N ASN A 134 1.34 -7.03 4.75
CA ASN A 134 0.81 -8.11 3.93
C ASN A 134 -0.48 -7.70 3.20
N LEU A 135 -1.45 -7.14 3.93
CA LEU A 135 -2.69 -6.61 3.34
C LEU A 135 -2.42 -5.53 2.28
N SER A 136 -1.46 -4.62 2.56
CA SER A 136 -1.09 -3.57 1.61
C SER A 136 -0.45 -4.12 0.33
N VAL A 137 0.40 -5.14 0.44
CA VAL A 137 1.05 -5.81 -0.69
C VAL A 137 0.02 -6.54 -1.54
N ASP A 138 -0.99 -7.16 -0.93
CA ASP A 138 -2.06 -7.84 -1.66
C ASP A 138 -2.99 -6.89 -2.42
N ILE A 139 -3.29 -5.73 -1.84
CA ILE A 139 -3.99 -4.65 -2.55
C ILE A 139 -3.14 -4.18 -3.73
N LEU A 140 -1.86 -3.91 -3.50
CA LEU A 140 -0.93 -3.45 -4.53
C LEU A 140 -0.79 -4.47 -5.67
N LYS A 141 -0.72 -5.76 -5.37
CA LYS A 141 -0.72 -6.83 -6.38
C LYS A 141 -1.97 -6.76 -7.25
N LYS A 142 -3.17 -6.65 -6.65
CA LYS A 142 -4.45 -6.55 -7.38
C LYS A 142 -4.53 -5.30 -8.25
N GLU A 143 -4.10 -4.16 -7.73
CA GLU A 143 -4.09 -2.89 -8.46
C GLU A 143 -3.07 -2.90 -9.61
N SER A 144 -1.89 -3.47 -9.40
CA SER A 144 -0.86 -3.58 -10.43
C SER A 144 -1.32 -4.42 -11.63
N VAL A 145 -2.06 -5.51 -11.39
CA VAL A 145 -2.64 -6.35 -12.44
C VAL A 145 -3.70 -5.57 -13.24
N LYS A 146 -4.57 -4.83 -12.55
CA LYS A 146 -5.59 -3.98 -13.19
C LYS A 146 -4.94 -2.88 -14.04
N LEU A 147 -3.88 -2.25 -13.55
CA LEU A 147 -3.15 -1.24 -14.30
C LEU A 147 -2.48 -1.84 -15.53
N LEU A 148 -1.83 -3.01 -15.39
CA LEU A 148 -1.21 -3.70 -16.53
C LEU A 148 -2.22 -4.03 -17.62
N GLN A 149 -3.40 -4.54 -17.24
CA GLN A 149 -4.44 -4.85 -18.21
C GLN A 149 -4.92 -3.59 -18.96
N ARG A 150 -5.08 -2.46 -18.26
CA ARG A 150 -5.42 -1.17 -18.88
C ARG A 150 -4.32 -0.66 -19.80
N THR A 151 -3.05 -0.77 -19.40
CA THR A 151 -1.93 -0.36 -20.25
C THR A 151 -1.79 -1.24 -21.49
N ALA A 152 -2.00 -2.55 -21.37
CA ALA A 152 -1.94 -3.48 -22.49
C ALA A 152 -3.09 -3.25 -23.50
N LEU A 153 -4.29 -2.96 -22.99
CA LEU A 153 -5.43 -2.56 -23.82
C LEU A 153 -5.14 -1.24 -24.54
N ALA A 154 -4.68 -0.22 -23.82
CA ALA A 154 -4.33 1.08 -24.40
C ALA A 154 -3.22 0.95 -25.46
N GLU A 155 -2.22 0.09 -25.25
CA GLU A 155 -1.19 -0.19 -26.24
C GLU A 155 -1.78 -0.82 -27.51
N LYS A 156 -2.69 -1.79 -27.35
CA LYS A 156 -3.38 -2.44 -28.48
C LYS A 156 -4.20 -1.43 -29.28
N GLU A 157 -4.99 -0.59 -28.61
CA GLU A 157 -5.80 0.45 -29.24
C GLU A 157 -4.94 1.50 -29.93
N MET A 158 -3.82 1.91 -29.32
CA MET A 158 -2.91 2.88 -29.91
C MET A 158 -2.23 2.33 -31.17
N LYS A 159 -1.81 1.05 -31.16
CA LYS A 159 -1.27 0.39 -32.35
C LYS A 159 -2.30 0.32 -33.47
N TYR A 160 -3.52 -0.10 -33.14
CA TYR A 160 -4.62 -0.17 -34.10
C TYR A 160 -4.93 1.21 -34.70
N GLY A 161 -5.14 2.23 -33.86
CA GLY A 161 -5.39 3.60 -34.30
C GLY A 161 -4.25 4.18 -35.13
N HIS A 162 -2.99 3.84 -34.83
CA HIS A 162 -1.84 4.22 -35.66
C HIS A 162 -1.92 3.58 -37.06
N THR A 163 -2.24 2.28 -37.15
CA THR A 163 -2.38 1.62 -38.46
C THR A 163 -3.55 2.17 -39.28
N GLU A 164 -4.65 2.53 -38.62
CA GLU A 164 -5.81 3.19 -39.25
C GLU A 164 -5.46 4.58 -39.77
N LEU A 165 -4.72 5.37 -38.99
CA LEU A 165 -4.26 6.70 -39.40
C LEU A 165 -3.30 6.63 -40.60
N VAL A 166 -2.37 5.66 -40.59
CA VAL A 166 -1.43 5.43 -41.70
C VAL A 166 -2.18 5.04 -42.97
N SER A 167 -3.15 4.12 -42.88
CA SER A 167 -3.90 3.68 -44.05
C SER A 167 -4.76 4.81 -44.64
N ALA A 168 -5.42 5.61 -43.79
CA ALA A 168 -6.12 6.82 -44.21
C ALA A 168 -5.16 7.83 -44.86
N GLY A 169 -3.98 8.05 -44.27
CA GLY A 169 -2.95 8.93 -44.84
C GLY A 169 -2.51 8.51 -46.25
N ILE A 170 -2.35 7.20 -46.50
CA ILE A 170 -2.04 6.67 -47.83
C ILE A 170 -3.19 6.95 -48.81
N GLN A 171 -4.45 6.78 -48.39
CA GLN A 171 -5.61 7.11 -49.23
C GLN A 171 -5.65 8.59 -49.58
N TYR A 172 -5.40 9.48 -48.61
CA TYR A 172 -5.29 10.92 -48.87
C TYR A 172 -4.14 11.25 -49.82
N GLN A 173 -3.00 10.58 -49.70
CA GLN A 173 -1.88 10.78 -50.60
C GLN A 173 -2.21 10.35 -52.04
N GLN A 174 -2.93 9.24 -52.20
CA GLN A 174 -3.41 8.79 -53.51
C GLN A 174 -4.41 9.76 -54.13
N LEU A 175 -5.38 10.23 -53.33
CA LEU A 175 -6.35 11.24 -53.75
C LEU A 175 -5.67 12.56 -54.12
N ALA A 176 -4.68 13.00 -53.35
CA ALA A 176 -3.90 14.20 -53.66
C ALA A 176 -3.12 14.05 -54.97
N LYS A 177 -2.58 12.86 -55.25
CA LYS A 177 -1.90 12.56 -56.53
C LYS A 177 -2.87 12.54 -57.71
N SER A 178 -4.08 11.99 -57.55
CA SER A 178 -5.08 12.01 -58.62
C SER A 178 -5.64 13.42 -58.85
N ALA A 179 -5.92 14.16 -57.78
CA ALA A 179 -6.31 15.56 -57.85
C ALA A 179 -5.25 16.40 -58.56
N TYR A 180 -3.96 16.20 -58.26
CA TYR A 180 -2.85 16.89 -58.95
C TYR A 180 -2.86 16.64 -60.47
N LYS A 181 -3.18 15.42 -60.92
CA LYS A 181 -3.30 15.13 -62.36
C LYS A 181 -4.46 15.90 -62.98
N VAL A 182 -5.61 15.94 -62.31
CA VAL A 182 -6.80 16.69 -62.76
C VAL A 182 -6.53 18.20 -62.78
N GLU A 183 -5.84 18.72 -61.76
CA GLU A 183 -5.41 20.12 -61.67
C GLU A 183 -4.52 20.50 -62.87
N ASN A 184 -3.50 19.70 -63.17
CA ASN A 184 -2.62 19.96 -64.32
C ASN A 184 -3.40 19.93 -65.65
N GLN A 185 -4.31 18.96 -65.82
CA GLN A 185 -5.16 18.89 -67.02
C GLN A 185 -6.08 20.12 -67.15
N ALA A 186 -6.66 20.60 -66.05
CA ALA A 186 -7.47 21.80 -66.03
C ALA A 186 -6.64 23.07 -66.32
N ALA A 187 -5.41 23.15 -65.80
CA ALA A 187 -4.48 24.24 -66.09
C ALA A 187 -4.10 24.28 -67.57
N ASP A 188 -3.81 23.13 -68.18
CA ASP A 188 -3.55 23.02 -69.62
C ASP A 188 -4.77 23.46 -70.46
N LEU A 189 -5.99 23.10 -70.04
CA LEU A 189 -7.22 23.56 -70.70
C LEU A 189 -7.42 25.07 -70.55
N LEU A 190 -7.15 25.64 -69.38
CA LEU A 190 -7.20 27.08 -69.15
C LEU A 190 -6.20 27.85 -70.00
N ASP A 191 -5.03 27.28 -70.26
CA ASP A 191 -4.03 27.90 -71.12
C ASP A 191 -4.44 27.82 -72.60
N LYS A 192 -5.06 26.72 -73.04
CA LYS A 192 -5.68 26.61 -74.38
C LYS A 192 -6.83 27.61 -74.58
N LEU A 193 -7.71 27.77 -73.58
CA LEU A 193 -8.79 28.76 -73.59
C LEU A 193 -8.25 30.20 -73.60
N ARG A 194 -6.97 30.42 -73.30
CA ARG A 194 -6.34 31.74 -73.41
C ARG A 194 -6.29 32.29 -74.83
N TYR A 195 -6.21 31.40 -75.81
CA TYR A 195 -6.02 31.77 -77.21
C TYR A 195 -7.33 32.06 -77.95
N ILE A 196 -8.49 31.72 -77.38
CA ILE A 196 -9.80 31.90 -78.04
C ILE A 196 -10.59 32.97 -77.28
N PRO A 197 -10.68 34.23 -77.80
CA PRO A 197 -11.44 35.28 -77.14
C PRO A 197 -12.93 35.13 -77.47
N SER A 198 -13.65 34.28 -76.72
CA SER A 198 -15.11 34.16 -76.80
C SER A 198 -15.76 34.41 -75.42
N ARG A 199 -17.01 34.89 -75.41
CA ARG A 199 -17.75 35.25 -74.18
C ARG A 199 -17.91 34.06 -73.23
N GLU A 200 -18.12 32.86 -73.77
CA GLU A 200 -18.26 31.61 -73.01
C GLU A 200 -16.91 31.09 -72.48
N ALA A 201 -15.80 31.34 -73.19
CA ALA A 201 -14.48 31.00 -72.69
C ALA A 201 -14.09 31.84 -71.46
N LEU A 202 -14.56 33.09 -71.37
CA LEU A 202 -14.30 33.96 -70.23
C LEU A 202 -15.04 33.52 -68.95
N THR A 203 -16.28 33.01 -69.07
CA THR A 203 -17.03 32.50 -67.90
C THR A 203 -16.44 31.21 -67.37
N LEU A 204 -16.09 30.27 -68.26
CA LEU A 204 -15.42 29.02 -67.89
C LEU A 204 -14.05 29.27 -67.24
N ARG A 205 -13.34 30.30 -67.68
CA ARG A 205 -12.06 30.70 -67.07
C ARG A 205 -12.23 31.21 -65.64
N ALA A 206 -13.27 32.00 -65.38
CA ALA A 206 -13.56 32.51 -64.05
C ALA A 206 -13.87 31.36 -63.07
N GLU A 207 -14.73 30.42 -63.47
CA GLU A 207 -15.09 29.26 -62.66
C GLU A 207 -13.90 28.34 -62.37
N ALA A 208 -13.11 28.00 -63.39
CA ALA A 208 -11.94 27.15 -63.21
C ALA A 208 -10.83 27.83 -62.38
N SER A 209 -10.66 29.15 -62.50
CA SER A 209 -9.73 29.91 -61.67
C SER A 209 -10.14 29.96 -60.20
N GLN A 210 -11.44 30.08 -59.90
CA GLN A 210 -11.97 30.04 -58.54
C GLN A 210 -11.74 28.66 -57.89
N LEU A 211 -11.95 27.57 -58.63
CA LEU A 211 -11.66 26.22 -58.15
C LEU A 211 -10.16 26.03 -57.85
N CYS A 212 -9.27 26.50 -58.73
CA CYS A 212 -7.82 26.42 -58.50
C CYS A 212 -7.36 27.23 -57.28
N ILE A 213 -7.89 28.44 -57.08
CA ILE A 213 -7.50 29.32 -55.96
C ILE A 213 -7.95 28.73 -54.62
N CYS A 214 -9.12 28.08 -54.55
CA CYS A 214 -9.62 27.47 -53.32
C CYS A 214 -8.91 26.14 -52.96
N ALA A 215 -8.45 25.38 -53.95
CA ALA A 215 -7.79 24.08 -53.74
C ALA A 215 -6.33 24.19 -53.26
N PHE A 216 -5.60 25.22 -53.72
CA PHE A 216 -4.16 25.39 -53.46
C PHE A 216 -3.77 25.63 -51.98
N PRO A 217 -4.45 26.49 -51.19
CA PRO A 217 -4.08 26.76 -49.80
C PRO A 217 -4.50 25.64 -48.83
N GLN A 218 -5.61 24.95 -49.10
CA GLN A 218 -6.10 23.81 -48.29
C GLN A 218 -5.08 22.65 -48.26
N LYS A 219 -4.34 22.46 -49.36
CA LYS A 219 -3.31 21.42 -49.58
C LYS A 219 -2.06 21.60 -48.71
N SER A 220 -1.52 22.82 -48.64
CA SER A 220 -0.28 23.11 -47.90
C SER A 220 -0.45 22.96 -46.39
N SER A 221 -1.60 23.39 -45.85
CA SER A 221 -1.87 23.29 -44.42
C SER A 221 -2.16 21.85 -43.97
N ASN A 222 -2.95 21.08 -44.73
CA ASN A 222 -3.28 19.70 -44.33
C ASN A 222 -2.08 18.75 -44.40
N VAL A 223 -1.24 18.84 -45.44
CA VAL A 223 -0.05 17.99 -45.55
C VAL A 223 0.97 18.30 -44.45
N THR A 224 1.15 19.58 -44.11
CA THR A 224 2.05 20.00 -43.03
C THR A 224 1.54 19.54 -41.66
N LEU A 225 0.23 19.65 -41.39
CA LEU A 225 -0.39 19.19 -40.15
C LEU A 225 -0.32 17.67 -39.99
N VAL A 226 -0.57 16.90 -41.05
CA VAL A 226 -0.45 15.43 -41.00
C VAL A 226 1.01 15.03 -40.74
N ASN A 227 1.98 15.72 -41.35
CA ASN A 227 3.39 15.38 -41.20
C ASN A 227 3.95 15.76 -39.82
N THR A 228 3.50 16.86 -39.20
CA THR A 228 3.86 17.21 -37.81
C THR A 228 3.21 16.28 -36.80
N ILE A 229 1.96 15.86 -37.01
CA ILE A 229 1.26 14.88 -36.14
C ILE A 229 1.92 13.50 -36.26
N PHE A 230 2.32 13.08 -37.46
CA PHE A 230 2.97 11.78 -37.68
C PHE A 230 4.43 11.76 -37.22
N SER A 231 5.14 12.89 -37.27
CA SER A 231 6.54 13.01 -36.87
C SER A 231 6.75 13.29 -35.39
N LEU A 232 5.72 13.32 -34.53
CA LEU A 232 5.87 13.45 -33.07
C LEU A 232 6.27 12.09 -32.46
N PRO A 233 7.57 11.77 -32.30
CA PRO A 233 8.04 10.50 -31.75
C PRO A 233 8.03 10.55 -30.21
N GLN A 234 7.74 11.73 -29.66
CA GLN A 234 8.03 12.15 -28.29
C GLN A 234 7.15 11.43 -27.27
N THR A 235 5.98 10.94 -27.68
CA THR A 235 5.11 10.15 -26.80
C THR A 235 5.51 8.67 -26.75
N ARG A 236 6.04 8.10 -27.84
CA ARG A 236 6.42 6.68 -27.89
C ARG A 236 7.66 6.40 -27.06
N ASP A 237 8.70 7.21 -27.20
CA ASP A 237 9.97 7.02 -26.48
C ASP A 237 9.81 7.31 -24.98
N GLN A 238 8.99 8.31 -24.62
CA GLN A 238 8.70 8.61 -23.21
C GLN A 238 7.87 7.50 -22.56
N VAL A 239 6.83 6.98 -23.24
CA VAL A 239 6.04 5.86 -22.71
C VAL A 239 6.89 4.59 -22.61
N ALA A 240 7.75 4.31 -23.59
CA ALA A 240 8.68 3.18 -23.54
C ALA A 240 9.70 3.31 -22.40
N SER A 241 10.24 4.51 -22.17
CA SER A 241 11.13 4.82 -21.06
C SER A 241 10.46 4.59 -19.71
N VAL A 242 9.28 5.17 -19.48
CA VAL A 242 8.52 4.99 -18.22
C VAL A 242 8.14 3.52 -18.01
N ALA A 243 7.73 2.82 -19.06
CA ALA A 243 7.43 1.39 -19.01
C ALA A 243 8.69 0.56 -18.65
N SER A 244 9.86 0.91 -19.17
CA SER A 244 11.11 0.23 -18.87
C SER A 244 11.56 0.42 -17.40
N ILE A 245 11.34 1.62 -16.86
CA ILE A 245 11.64 1.96 -15.46
C ILE A 245 10.72 1.16 -14.52
N LEU A 246 9.42 1.13 -14.79
CA LEU A 246 8.45 0.34 -14.03
C LEU A 246 8.77 -1.16 -14.08
N LYS A 247 9.16 -1.68 -15.25
CA LYS A 247 9.55 -3.08 -15.41
C LYS A 247 10.81 -3.42 -14.60
N ARG A 248 11.81 -2.53 -14.56
CA ARG A 248 13.00 -2.68 -13.70
C ARG A 248 12.64 -2.67 -12.22
N GLN A 249 11.82 -1.71 -11.78
CA GLN A 249 11.37 -1.63 -10.39
C GLN A 249 10.64 -2.91 -9.97
N ARG A 250 9.76 -3.43 -10.82
CA ARG A 250 9.05 -4.69 -10.55
C ARG A 250 10.01 -5.86 -10.38
N SER A 251 10.97 -6.04 -11.28
CA SER A 251 11.95 -7.14 -11.18
C SER A 251 12.81 -7.07 -9.90
N ALA A 252 13.09 -5.85 -9.42
CA ALA A 252 13.81 -5.63 -8.18
C ALA A 252 12.94 -5.96 -6.95
N LEU A 253 11.64 -5.62 -6.99
CA LEU A 253 10.70 -5.98 -5.94
C LEU A 253 10.43 -7.49 -5.91
N ASP A 254 10.21 -8.14 -7.05
CA ASP A 254 10.00 -9.59 -7.13
C ASP A 254 11.21 -10.37 -6.59
N LYS A 255 12.44 -9.92 -6.91
CA LYS A 255 13.67 -10.48 -6.32
C LYS A 255 13.73 -10.31 -4.80
N ARG A 256 13.30 -9.16 -4.28
CA ARG A 256 13.26 -8.92 -2.82
C ARG A 256 12.20 -9.78 -2.14
N ILE A 257 11.03 -9.94 -2.75
CA ILE A 257 9.95 -10.79 -2.25
C ILE A 257 10.40 -12.25 -2.19
N MET A 258 11.03 -12.79 -3.25
CA MET A 258 11.58 -14.15 -3.21
C MET A 258 12.59 -14.34 -2.07
N LYS A 259 13.47 -13.35 -1.86
CA LYS A 259 14.48 -13.39 -0.79
C LYS A 259 13.87 -13.36 0.62
N ILE A 260 12.72 -12.71 0.79
CA ILE A 260 11.96 -12.69 2.05
C ILE A 260 11.27 -14.05 2.27
N ASN A 261 10.72 -14.65 1.20
CA ASN A 261 10.11 -15.98 1.27
C ASN A 261 11.13 -17.08 1.59
N GLU A 262 12.37 -16.97 1.12
CA GLU A 262 13.47 -17.88 1.48
C GLU A 262 13.88 -17.80 2.96
N LEU A 263 13.57 -16.69 3.65
CA LEU A 263 13.80 -16.54 5.09
C LEU A 263 12.69 -17.18 5.96
N GLY A 264 11.78 -17.94 5.35
CA GLY A 264 10.69 -18.63 6.05
C GLY A 264 9.53 -17.72 6.47
N VAL A 265 9.56 -16.44 6.09
CA VAL A 265 8.47 -15.49 6.33
C VAL A 265 7.55 -15.53 5.11
N ALA A 266 6.42 -16.22 5.23
CA ALA A 266 5.38 -16.20 4.20
C ALA A 266 4.81 -14.77 4.07
N VAL A 267 5.04 -14.15 2.91
CA VAL A 267 4.38 -12.89 2.50
C VAL A 267 3.07 -13.20 1.81
#